data_AF-A0A7S4VTR5-F1
#
_entry.id   AF-A0A7S4VTR5-F1
#
_cell.length_a   1.000
_cell.length_b   1.000
_cell.length_c   1.000
_cell.angle_alpha   90.00
_cell.angle_beta   90.00
_cell.angle_gamma   90.00
#
_symmetry.space_group_name_H-M   'P 1'
#
loop_
_entity.id
_entity.type
_entity.pdbx_description
1 polymer ?
#
loop_
_entity_poly.entity_id
_entity_poly.type
_entity_poly.pdbx_seq_one_letter_code
_entity_poly.pdbx_strand_id
1 'polypeptide(L)'
;GGWPPAGPGRLVLPARRETRRAVKKALLLEVVQRWNFPVQQGACCLFHMGVYDLACVSQSLMQHECDADFLPPCAWQCEGCGLLDADSQSMCPACSWQQAPSMPGIREADEEPRPGEEPRPTGEGNEEEEQQQEGGGPSGIRCSL
;
A
#
# COMPACT_ATOMS: atom_id res chain seq x y z
N GLY A 1 2.68 -9.48 -19.76
CA GLY A 1 3.32 -10.63 -19.08
C GLY A 1 2.26 -11.67 -18.80
N GLY A 2 2.49 -12.92 -19.14
CA GLY A 2 1.58 -14.01 -18.79
C GLY A 2 1.69 -14.30 -17.30
N TRP A 3 0.56 -14.30 -16.59
CA TRP A 3 0.53 -14.83 -15.23
C TRP A 3 0.89 -16.32 -15.26
N PRO A 4 1.68 -16.84 -14.30
CA PRO A 4 1.96 -18.26 -14.24
C PRO A 4 0.63 -19.03 -14.10
N PRO A 5 0.52 -20.23 -14.72
CA PRO A 5 -0.68 -21.05 -14.59
C PRO A 5 -0.95 -21.30 -13.10
N ALA A 6 -2.21 -21.11 -12.69
CA ALA A 6 -2.61 -21.30 -11.31
C ALA A 6 -2.41 -22.77 -10.90
N GLY A 7 -1.28 -23.06 -10.24
CA GLY A 7 -1.10 -24.31 -9.51
C GLY A 7 -2.08 -24.40 -8.33
N PRO A 8 -2.18 -25.55 -7.66
CA PRO A 8 -2.97 -25.66 -6.43
C PRO A 8 -2.42 -24.67 -5.39
N GLY A 9 -3.12 -23.55 -5.24
CA GLY A 9 -2.70 -22.46 -4.36
C GLY A 9 -2.79 -22.88 -2.89
N ARG A 10 -1.74 -22.57 -2.12
CA ARG A 10 -1.78 -22.66 -0.66
C ARG A 10 -2.55 -21.46 -0.11
N LEU A 11 -3.41 -21.69 0.88
CA LEU A 11 -4.06 -20.60 1.61
C LEU A 11 -3.04 -19.86 2.48
N VAL A 12 -3.11 -18.52 2.49
CA VAL A 12 -2.27 -17.65 3.34
C VAL A 12 -2.42 -18.01 4.82
N LEU A 13 -3.64 -18.39 5.23
CA LEU A 13 -3.96 -18.91 6.56
C LEU A 13 -4.42 -20.38 6.46
N PRO A 14 -3.52 -21.37 6.56
CA PRO A 14 -3.83 -22.77 6.28
C PRO A 14 -4.94 -23.38 7.16
N ALA A 15 -5.15 -22.85 8.37
CA ALA A 15 -6.19 -23.31 9.29
C ALA A 15 -7.59 -22.72 9.00
N ARG A 16 -7.71 -21.81 8.03
CA ARG A 16 -8.97 -21.15 7.67
C ARG A 16 -9.50 -21.71 6.35
N ARG A 17 -10.82 -21.63 6.15
CA ARG A 17 -11.45 -21.94 4.85
C ARG A 17 -11.21 -20.79 3.89
N GLU A 18 -11.11 -21.10 2.59
CA GLU A 18 -11.05 -20.06 1.57
C GLU A 18 -12.27 -19.13 1.65
N THR A 19 -12.03 -17.82 1.64
CA THR A 19 -13.10 -16.83 1.59
C THR A 19 -13.87 -16.97 0.27
N ARG A 20 -15.20 -17.20 0.37
CA ARG A 20 -16.07 -17.35 -0.79
C ARG A 20 -15.98 -16.12 -1.71
N ARG A 21 -16.05 -16.32 -3.03
CA ARG A 21 -16.00 -15.22 -4.02
C ARG A 21 -17.03 -14.12 -3.76
N ALA A 22 -18.25 -14.47 -3.34
CA ALA A 22 -19.27 -13.49 -3.00
C ALA A 22 -18.87 -12.59 -1.82
N VAL A 23 -18.22 -13.16 -0.81
CA VAL A 23 -17.71 -12.41 0.35
C VAL A 23 -16.55 -11.51 -0.07
N LYS A 24 -15.61 -12.02 -0.89
CA LYS A 24 -14.52 -11.20 -1.46
C LYS A 24 -15.07 -9.97 -2.21
N LYS A 25 -16.11 -10.14 -3.03
CA LYS A 25 -16.77 -9.03 -3.74
C LYS A 25 -17.43 -8.03 -2.78
N ALA A 26 -18.16 -8.53 -1.78
CA ALA A 26 -18.82 -7.66 -0.79
C ALA A 26 -17.79 -6.80 -0.03
N LEU A 27 -16.68 -7.40 0.39
CA LEU A 27 -15.57 -6.69 1.05
C LEU A 27 -14.97 -5.61 0.15
N LEU A 28 -14.70 -5.92 -1.13
CA LEU A 28 -14.17 -4.92 -2.07
C LEU A 28 -15.14 -3.76 -2.29
N LEU A 29 -16.44 -4.03 -2.43
CA LEU A 29 -17.45 -2.98 -2.57
C LEU A 29 -17.56 -2.13 -1.31
N GLU A 30 -17.49 -2.77 -0.15
CA GLU A 30 -17.47 -2.08 1.14
C GLU A 30 -16.25 -1.15 1.29
N VAL A 31 -15.09 -1.58 0.79
CA VAL A 31 -13.87 -0.75 0.74
C VAL A 31 -14.06 0.43 -0.22
N VAL A 32 -14.50 0.17 -1.45
CA VAL A 32 -14.71 1.18 -2.49
C VAL A 32 -15.73 2.24 -2.07
N GLN A 33 -16.77 1.86 -1.33
CA GLN A 33 -17.77 2.81 -0.80
C GLN A 33 -17.19 3.84 0.17
N ARG A 34 -16.02 3.57 0.76
CA ARG A 34 -15.33 4.49 1.67
C ARG A 34 -14.27 5.34 0.96
N TRP A 35 -14.01 5.11 -0.32
CA TRP A 35 -13.03 5.87 -1.07
C TRP A 35 -13.64 7.19 -1.57
N ASN A 36 -12.83 8.25 -1.52
CA ASN A 36 -13.17 9.53 -2.12
C ASN A 36 -12.42 9.68 -3.45
N PHE A 37 -13.05 9.28 -4.55
CA PHE A 37 -12.47 9.25 -5.89
C PHE A 37 -13.12 10.29 -6.82
N PRO A 38 -12.41 10.79 -7.85
CA PRO A 38 -12.96 11.74 -8.79
C PRO A 38 -14.04 11.10 -9.69
N VAL A 39 -15.20 11.76 -9.80
CA VAL A 39 -16.28 11.33 -10.70
C VAL A 39 -16.21 12.12 -12.01
N GLN A 40 -15.91 11.42 -13.11
CA GLN A 40 -15.78 12.03 -14.44
C GLN A 40 -17.15 12.42 -15.01
N GLN A 41 -17.20 13.48 -15.82
CA GLN A 41 -18.39 13.82 -16.58
C GLN A 41 -18.72 12.70 -17.57
N GLY A 42 -19.99 12.28 -17.63
CA GLY A 42 -20.42 11.16 -18.47
C GLY A 42 -20.23 9.78 -17.85
N ALA A 43 -19.81 9.70 -16.59
CA ALA A 43 -19.81 8.44 -15.84
C ALA A 43 -21.22 7.80 -15.80
N CYS A 44 -21.29 6.48 -15.97
CA CYS A 44 -22.55 5.75 -15.91
C CYS A 44 -23.19 5.82 -14.51
N CYS A 45 -22.41 5.54 -13.45
CA CYS A 45 -22.83 5.64 -12.05
C CYS A 45 -21.61 5.59 -11.11
N LEU A 46 -21.82 5.92 -9.83
CA LEU A 46 -20.77 5.88 -8.79
C LEU A 46 -20.18 4.48 -8.59
N PHE A 47 -21.01 3.42 -8.71
CA PHE A 47 -20.55 2.04 -8.61
C PHE A 47 -19.49 1.73 -9.69
N HIS A 48 -19.78 2.04 -10.95
CA HIS A 48 -18.83 1.76 -12.04
C HIS A 48 -17.57 2.63 -11.92
N MET A 49 -17.68 3.86 -11.45
CA MET A 49 -16.50 4.71 -11.19
C MET A 49 -15.62 4.16 -10.05
N GLY A 50 -16.22 3.71 -8.95
CA GLY A 50 -15.46 3.12 -7.85
C GLY A 50 -14.82 1.78 -8.21
N VAL A 51 -15.50 0.95 -9.01
CA VAL A 51 -14.90 -0.30 -9.55
C VAL A 51 -13.76 0.01 -10.52
N TYR A 52 -13.88 1.06 -11.34
CA TYR A 52 -12.81 1.53 -12.22
C TYR A 52 -11.60 2.01 -11.41
N ASP A 53 -11.81 2.82 -10.38
CA ASP A 53 -10.74 3.31 -9.50
C ASP A 53 -10.02 2.15 -8.79
N LEU A 54 -10.77 1.18 -8.26
CA LEU A 54 -10.23 -0.07 -7.70
C LEU A 54 -9.37 -0.84 -8.71
N ALA A 55 -9.77 -0.89 -9.98
CA ALA A 55 -9.02 -1.57 -11.02
C ALA A 55 -7.69 -0.85 -11.31
N CYS A 56 -7.69 0.48 -11.44
CA CYS A 56 -6.44 1.23 -11.68
C CYS A 56 -5.49 1.17 -10.45
N VAL A 57 -6.01 1.19 -9.21
CA VAL A 57 -5.19 0.94 -7.98
C VAL A 57 -4.63 -0.48 -7.97
N SER A 58 -5.45 -1.49 -8.27
CA SER A 58 -5.00 -2.89 -8.33
C SER A 58 -3.91 -3.08 -9.39
N GLN A 59 -4.03 -2.41 -10.54
CA GLN A 59 -3.02 -2.44 -11.59
C GLN A 59 -1.70 -1.82 -11.14
N SER A 60 -1.75 -0.70 -10.43
CA SER A 60 -0.56 -0.07 -9.83
C SER A 60 0.11 -0.99 -8.81
N LEU A 61 -0.67 -1.62 -7.93
CA LEU A 61 -0.14 -2.59 -6.95
C LEU A 61 0.52 -3.81 -7.63
N MET A 62 -0.02 -4.28 -8.76
CA MET A 62 0.58 -5.38 -9.52
C MET A 62 1.89 -5.00 -10.27
N GLN A 63 2.18 -3.71 -10.39
CA GLN A 63 3.44 -3.24 -10.99
C GLN A 63 4.59 -3.17 -9.98
N HIS A 64 4.28 -3.22 -8.67
CA HIS A 64 5.32 -3.31 -7.63
C HIS A 64 6.03 -4.66 -7.67
N GLU A 65 7.29 -4.65 -7.24
CA GLU A 65 8.06 -5.88 -7.04
C GLU A 65 7.40 -6.76 -5.97
N CYS A 66 7.61 -8.07 -6.08
CA CYS A 66 7.04 -9.03 -5.14
C CYS A 66 7.63 -8.81 -3.74
N ASP A 67 6.81 -8.33 -2.81
CA ASP A 67 7.18 -8.17 -1.41
C ASP A 67 6.82 -9.44 -0.62
N ALA A 68 7.84 -10.13 -0.11
CA ALA A 68 7.66 -11.34 0.71
C ALA A 68 7.02 -11.03 2.07
N ASP A 69 7.19 -9.81 2.55
CA ASP A 69 6.71 -9.32 3.84
C ASP A 69 5.45 -8.46 3.66
N PHE A 70 4.62 -8.78 2.65
CA PHE A 70 3.38 -8.07 2.33
C PHE A 70 2.49 -7.87 3.57
N LEU A 71 2.71 -6.73 4.20
CA LEU A 71 2.02 -6.22 5.37
C LEU A 71 1.54 -4.83 4.98
N PRO A 72 0.30 -4.45 5.33
CA PRO A 72 -0.14 -3.09 5.10
C PRO A 72 0.88 -2.14 5.77
N PRO A 73 1.41 -1.12 5.07
CA PRO A 73 2.39 -0.18 5.62
C PRO A 73 1.78 0.76 6.68
N CYS A 74 0.68 0.37 7.33
CA CYS A 74 0.08 1.13 8.40
C CYS A 74 0.87 0.90 9.70
N ALA A 75 1.24 1.99 10.37
CA ALA A 75 1.92 1.92 11.66
C ALA A 75 1.08 1.19 12.73
N TRP A 76 -0.26 1.17 12.56
CA TRP A 76 -1.17 0.43 13.42
C TRP A 76 -2.56 0.19 12.78
N GLN A 77 -3.25 -0.85 13.25
CA GLN A 77 -4.66 -1.11 12.99
C GLN A 77 -5.43 -1.05 14.32
N CYS A 78 -6.56 -0.34 14.34
CA CYS A 78 -7.38 -0.25 15.55
C CYS A 78 -8.03 -1.60 15.91
N GLU A 79 -7.79 -2.13 17.11
CA GLU A 79 -8.43 -3.38 17.58
C GLU A 79 -9.95 -3.26 17.74
N GLY A 80 -10.46 -2.08 18.08
CA GLY A 80 -11.90 -1.84 18.24
C GLY A 80 -12.70 -1.85 16.93
N CYS A 81 -12.28 -1.08 15.92
CA CYS A 81 -13.04 -0.89 14.68
C CYS A 81 -12.35 -1.33 13.40
N GLY A 82 -11.08 -1.74 13.46
CA GLY A 82 -10.31 -2.21 12.31
C GLY A 82 -9.78 -1.12 11.37
N LEU A 83 -9.96 0.17 11.72
CA LEU A 83 -9.44 1.29 10.93
C LEU A 83 -7.91 1.20 10.82
N LEU A 84 -7.41 1.30 9.58
CA LEU A 84 -5.99 1.32 9.26
C LEU A 84 -5.51 2.77 9.20
N ASP A 85 -4.30 3.00 9.70
CA ASP A 85 -3.53 4.22 9.43
C ASP A 85 -4.17 5.52 9.94
N ALA A 86 -4.45 5.58 11.23
CA ALA A 86 -4.69 6.87 11.87
C ALA A 86 -3.33 7.52 12.14
N ASP A 87 -2.94 8.41 11.22
CA ASP A 87 -1.74 9.26 11.28
C ASP A 87 -1.39 9.65 12.73
N SER A 88 -0.39 9.00 13.30
CA SER A 88 0.34 9.39 14.52
C SER A 88 -0.41 9.52 15.86
N GLN A 89 -1.72 9.30 15.94
CA GLN A 89 -2.47 9.53 17.18
C GLN A 89 -2.69 8.22 17.95
N SER A 90 -2.34 8.21 19.23
CA SER A 90 -2.55 7.11 20.20
C SER A 90 -4.02 6.71 20.41
N MET A 91 -4.94 7.28 19.64
CA MET A 91 -6.38 7.12 19.72
C MET A 91 -6.99 7.02 18.31
N CYS A 92 -7.87 6.03 18.13
CA CYS A 92 -8.57 5.84 16.87
C CYS A 92 -9.59 6.99 16.66
N PRO A 93 -9.54 7.74 15.54
CA PRO A 93 -10.49 8.83 15.29
C PRO A 93 -11.93 8.34 15.09
N ALA A 94 -12.13 7.07 14.71
CA ALA A 94 -13.45 6.53 14.41
C ALA A 94 -14.19 5.97 15.65
N CYS A 95 -13.47 5.37 16.60
CA CYS A 95 -14.07 4.71 17.76
C CYS A 95 -13.47 5.10 19.11
N SER A 96 -12.51 6.04 19.11
CA SER A 96 -11.79 6.50 20.30
C SER A 96 -11.02 5.42 21.05
N TRP A 97 -10.80 4.24 20.45
CA TRP A 97 -9.96 3.19 21.03
C TRP A 97 -8.53 3.70 21.18
N GLN A 98 -8.00 3.62 22.40
CA GLN A 98 -6.61 4.00 22.67
C GLN A 98 -5.71 2.81 22.40
N GLN A 99 -4.68 3.03 21.57
CA GLN A 99 -3.63 2.05 21.43
C GLN A 99 -2.90 1.99 22.77
N ALA A 100 -2.74 0.78 23.33
CA ALA A 100 -1.78 0.61 24.42
C ALA A 100 -0.45 1.17 23.91
N PRO A 101 0.27 2.01 24.68
CA PRO A 101 1.57 2.51 24.26
C PRO A 101 2.36 1.29 23.82
N SER A 102 2.76 1.28 22.54
CA SER A 102 3.63 0.22 22.04
C SER A 102 4.80 0.21 23.00
N MET A 103 4.99 -0.90 23.71
CA MET A 103 6.19 -1.09 24.52
C MET A 103 7.32 -0.70 23.58
N PRO A 104 8.11 0.36 23.88
CA PRO A 104 9.17 0.80 22.98
C PRO A 104 9.93 -0.47 22.67
N GLY A 105 9.85 -0.91 21.41
CA GLY A 105 10.39 -2.20 21.01
C GLY A 105 11.77 -2.25 21.61
N ILE A 106 12.05 -3.28 22.42
CA ILE A 106 13.33 -3.46 23.12
C ILE A 106 14.36 -3.07 22.07
N ARG A 107 14.90 -1.85 22.18
CA ARG A 107 15.89 -1.36 21.22
C ARG A 107 16.96 -2.41 21.39
N GLU A 108 17.30 -3.10 20.30
CA GLU A 108 18.40 -4.05 20.27
C GLU A 108 19.50 -3.42 21.10
N ALA A 109 19.70 -3.98 22.29
CA ALA A 109 20.58 -3.37 23.27
C ALA A 109 21.95 -3.47 22.62
N ASP A 110 22.47 -2.31 22.25
CA ASP A 110 23.87 -2.11 21.93
C ASP A 110 24.43 -3.08 20.88
N GLU A 111 24.13 -2.81 19.61
CA GLU A 111 25.15 -3.06 18.59
C GLU A 111 26.27 -2.03 18.83
N GLU A 112 27.11 -2.30 19.84
CA GLU A 112 28.33 -1.53 20.08
C GLU A 112 29.14 -1.52 18.78
N PRO A 113 29.59 -0.34 18.31
CA PRO A 113 30.42 -0.25 17.12
C PRO A 113 31.67 -1.10 17.33
N ARG A 114 31.92 -2.04 16.41
CA ARG A 114 33.11 -2.89 16.48
C ARG A 114 34.35 -1.98 16.46
N PRO A 115 35.27 -2.11 17.42
CA PRO A 115 36.52 -1.34 17.41
C PRO A 115 37.33 -1.72 16.16
N GLY A 116 37.35 -0.84 15.16
CA GLY A 116 38.15 -1.02 13.95
C GLY A 116 37.55 -0.54 12.62
N GLU A 117 36.29 -0.09 12.57
CA GLU A 117 35.75 0.50 11.35
C GLU A 117 36.12 1.98 11.26
N GLU A 118 37.15 2.29 10.46
CA GLU A 118 37.52 3.66 10.11
C GLU A 118 36.44 4.29 9.20
N PRO A 119 36.07 5.56 9.45
CA PRO A 119 35.08 6.27 8.65
C PRO A 119 35.55 6.42 7.20
N ARG A 120 34.72 5.95 6.25
CA ARG A 120 34.97 6.15 4.81
C ARG A 120 34.90 7.64 4.47
N PRO A 121 35.87 8.18 3.70
CA PRO A 121 35.81 9.56 3.22
C PRO A 121 34.59 9.74 2.31
N THR A 122 33.72 10.68 2.67
CA THR A 122 32.66 11.18 1.81
C THR A 122 33.30 11.96 0.68
N GLY A 123 33.37 11.36 -0.50
CA GLY A 123 33.83 12.03 -1.72
C GLY A 123 32.84 13.11 -2.13
N GLU A 124 33.26 14.37 -1.97
CA GLU A 124 32.72 15.52 -2.68
C GLU A 124 33.03 15.35 -4.18
N GLY A 125 32.02 15.40 -5.05
CA GLY A 125 32.25 15.30 -6.48
C GLY A 125 31.01 15.37 -7.35
N ASN A 126 30.87 16.52 -7.99
CA ASN A 126 30.17 16.82 -9.25
C ASN A 126 28.65 17.04 -9.22
N GLU A 127 28.31 18.30 -9.00
CA GLU A 127 27.20 18.98 -9.66
C GLU A 127 27.54 19.10 -11.15
N GLU A 128 26.90 18.29 -12.00
CA GLU A 128 26.82 18.56 -13.44
C GLU A 128 25.36 18.69 -13.88
N GLU A 129 25.16 19.83 -14.52
CA GLU A 129 24.02 20.48 -15.12
C GLU A 129 23.59 19.75 -16.41
N GLU A 130 22.33 19.31 -16.55
CA GLU A 130 21.77 19.00 -17.88
C GLU A 130 20.27 19.31 -18.01
N GLN A 131 20.04 20.51 -18.54
CA GLN A 131 19.17 20.91 -19.66
C GLN A 131 17.73 20.36 -19.82
N GLN A 132 16.85 21.37 -19.88
CA GLN A 132 15.49 21.43 -20.39
C GLN A 132 15.24 20.57 -21.65
N GLN A 133 14.15 19.79 -21.62
CA GLN A 133 13.34 19.52 -22.81
C GLN A 133 11.85 19.44 -22.44
N GLU A 134 11.16 20.55 -22.68
CA GLU A 134 9.70 20.63 -22.69
C GLU A 134 9.16 19.92 -23.93
N GLY A 135 8.81 18.65 -23.78
CA GLY A 135 8.09 17.86 -24.77
C GLY A 135 6.62 17.69 -24.37
N GLY A 136 5.77 18.62 -24.76
CA GLY A 136 4.31 18.50 -24.63
C GLY A 136 3.78 17.34 -25.47
N GLY A 137 3.61 16.18 -24.84
CA GLY A 137 2.89 15.03 -25.39
C GLY A 137 1.42 15.05 -24.96
N PRO A 138 0.46 14.77 -25.85
CA PRO A 138 -0.96 14.80 -25.52
C PRO A 138 -1.30 13.78 -24.43
N SER A 139 -2.09 14.23 -23.45
CA SER A 139 -2.63 13.48 -22.33
C SER A 139 -3.50 12.31 -22.81
N GLY A 140 -2.86 11.21 -23.18
CA GLY A 140 -3.52 9.93 -23.38
C GLY A 140 -3.82 9.32 -22.02
N ILE A 141 -5.05 9.49 -21.53
CA ILE A 141 -5.54 8.76 -20.36
C ILE A 141 -5.59 7.27 -20.73
N ARG A 142 -4.53 6.53 -20.41
CA ARG A 142 -4.49 5.07 -20.45
C ARG A 142 -4.85 4.53 -19.06
N CYS A 143 -6.08 4.02 -18.88
CA CYS A 143 -6.24 2.71 -18.22
C CYS A 143 -6.63 1.76 -19.37
N SER A 144 -5.65 1.10 -19.99
CA SER A 144 -5.94 0.10 -21.03
C SER A 144 -6.26 -1.23 -20.36
N LEU A 145 -7.52 -1.63 -20.50
CA LEU A 145 -8.16 -2.88 -20.06
C LEU A 145 -7.43 -4.14 -20.54
#